data_AF-A0ABD1PFF5-F1
#
_entry.id   AF-A0ABD1PFF5-F1
#
_cell.length_a   1.000
_cell.length_b   1.000
_cell.length_c   1.000
_cell.angle_alpha   90.00
_cell.angle_beta   90.00
_cell.angle_gamma   90.00
#
_symmetry.space_group_name_H-M   'P 1'
#
loop_
_entity.id
_entity.type
_entity.pdbx_description
1 polymer ?
#
loop_
_entity_poly.entity_id
_entity_poly.type
_entity_poly.pdbx_seq_one_letter_code
_entity_poly.pdbx_strand_id
1 'polypeptide(L)'
;MVENRISDPSAFHCDLLKGLEEFLPIYETRPIKNNMYGMGFDHSFGLWFITQWLKPDLMIESGAFKGHSTWVLRQAMPETPIVSLSPRHPEKYLKKGPAYVDGNCTYFAGKDFVDFGSMGWGRVMDKYRIKDLNRQALKTGFKHLVFEDNYDTGTGDHYSFRQICGSTTWRGPASVRARILRKNGVGGGRSCFGFSDEAWIRFRRKKFWEKAVDIEELCGPGEAWWGVRGQMRDNFNHSNKAIAYSEHLQNSRFVESVLDL
;
A
#
# COMPACT_ATOMS: atom_id res chain seq x y z
N MET A 1 -16.64 14.85 11.54
CA MET A 1 -15.52 15.47 12.28
C MET A 1 -14.13 15.05 11.79
N VAL A 2 -13.95 13.84 11.23
CA VAL A 2 -12.66 13.29 10.77
C VAL A 2 -12.17 13.91 9.44
N GLU A 3 -13.06 14.11 8.46
CA GLU A 3 -12.69 14.69 7.15
C GLU A 3 -12.19 16.14 7.23
N ASN A 4 -12.73 16.94 8.15
CA ASN A 4 -12.38 18.37 8.30
C ASN A 4 -10.99 18.61 8.90
N ARG A 5 -10.36 17.61 9.56
CA ARG A 5 -9.01 17.77 10.15
C ARG A 5 -7.89 17.43 9.18
N ILE A 6 -8.12 16.56 8.20
CA ILE A 6 -7.15 16.28 7.13
C ILE A 6 -6.94 17.54 6.25
N SER A 7 -7.96 18.39 6.14
CA SER A 7 -7.89 19.65 5.41
C SER A 7 -7.12 20.78 6.11
N ASP A 8 -6.75 20.62 7.39
CA ASP A 8 -5.87 21.55 8.11
C ASP A 8 -4.49 20.91 8.33
N PRO A 9 -3.48 21.27 7.51
CA PRO A 9 -2.15 20.68 7.57
C PRO A 9 -1.45 20.89 8.93
N SER A 10 -1.78 21.96 9.65
CA SER A 10 -1.12 22.31 10.91
C SER A 10 -1.57 21.40 12.06
N ALA A 11 -2.89 21.21 12.19
CA ALA A 11 -3.47 20.31 13.17
C ALA A 11 -3.06 18.84 12.92
N PHE A 12 -3.07 18.41 11.66
CA PHE A 12 -2.68 17.05 11.29
C PHE A 12 -1.20 16.77 11.60
N HIS A 13 -0.32 17.77 11.43
CA HIS A 13 1.09 17.62 11.80
C HIS A 13 1.28 17.41 13.30
N CYS A 14 0.57 18.16 14.15
CA CYS A 14 0.59 17.96 15.60
C CYS A 14 0.09 16.57 15.99
N ASP A 15 -0.99 16.09 15.37
CA ASP A 15 -1.54 14.76 15.63
C ASP A 15 -0.54 13.67 15.24
N LEU A 16 0.17 13.82 14.11
CA LEU A 16 1.24 12.90 13.70
C LEU A 16 2.39 12.82 14.72
N LEU A 17 2.85 13.96 15.24
CA LEU A 17 3.92 13.99 16.23
C LEU A 17 3.50 13.28 17.52
N LYS A 18 2.29 13.57 18.00
CA LYS A 18 1.74 12.92 19.18
C LYS A 18 1.57 11.41 18.96
N GLY A 19 1.03 11.02 17.81
CA GLY A 19 0.90 9.61 17.45
C GLY A 19 2.24 8.89 17.41
N LEU A 20 3.30 9.55 16.94
CA LEU A 20 4.64 8.98 16.91
C LEU A 20 5.17 8.73 18.32
N GLU A 21 5.00 9.70 19.22
CA GLU A 21 5.38 9.57 20.64
C GLU A 21 4.65 8.40 21.32
N GLU A 22 3.35 8.23 21.04
CA GLU A 22 2.55 7.10 21.57
C GLU A 22 2.97 5.76 20.96
N PHE A 23 3.29 5.72 19.67
CA PHE A 23 3.59 4.49 18.95
C PHE A 23 4.99 3.92 19.24
N LEU A 24 5.98 4.77 19.53
CA LEU A 24 7.35 4.34 19.83
C LEU A 24 7.43 3.24 20.89
N PRO A 25 6.91 3.41 22.13
CA PRO A 25 6.97 2.37 23.15
C PRO A 25 6.17 1.12 22.76
N ILE A 26 5.09 1.26 21.98
CA ILE A 26 4.33 0.13 21.46
C ILE A 26 5.22 -0.69 20.51
N TYR A 27 5.83 -0.05 19.51
CA TYR A 27 6.68 -0.71 18.52
C TYR A 27 7.91 -1.39 19.14
N GLU A 28 8.41 -0.88 20.25
CA GLU A 28 9.46 -1.54 21.04
C GLU A 28 9.01 -2.89 21.58
N THR A 29 7.72 -3.08 21.91
CA THR A 29 7.19 -4.36 22.41
C THR A 29 6.91 -5.40 21.31
N ARG A 30 7.12 -5.05 20.03
CA ARG A 30 6.77 -5.93 18.91
C ARG A 30 7.37 -7.35 19.06
N PRO A 31 6.59 -8.40 18.73
CA PRO A 31 7.06 -9.78 18.85
C PRO A 31 8.12 -10.13 17.79
N ILE A 32 8.12 -9.42 16.66
CA ILE A 32 9.03 -9.69 15.53
C ILE A 32 10.05 -8.56 15.44
N LYS A 33 11.22 -8.76 16.07
CA LYS A 33 12.28 -7.74 16.10
C LYS A 33 12.93 -7.51 14.73
N ASN A 34 13.18 -8.60 14.01
CA ASN A 34 13.70 -8.61 12.65
C ASN A 34 12.61 -9.06 11.67
N ASN A 35 11.92 -8.10 11.08
CA ASN A 35 10.87 -8.32 10.10
C ASN A 35 11.38 -8.13 8.66
N MET A 36 12.57 -8.65 8.34
CA MET A 36 13.09 -8.66 6.97
C MET A 36 12.03 -9.20 5.98
N TYR A 37 11.86 -8.50 4.87
CA TYR A 37 10.80 -8.68 3.83
C TYR A 37 9.37 -8.30 4.24
N GLY A 38 9.15 -7.86 5.47
CA GLY A 38 7.87 -7.35 5.91
C GLY A 38 7.93 -5.87 6.25
N MET A 39 6.78 -5.39 6.73
CA MET A 39 6.60 -4.03 7.22
C MET A 39 7.65 -3.60 8.27
N GLY A 40 8.28 -2.44 8.02
CA GLY A 40 9.20 -1.75 8.92
C GLY A 40 8.53 -0.71 9.81
N PHE A 41 9.31 0.12 10.49
CA PHE A 41 8.80 1.08 11.49
C PHE A 41 7.84 2.10 10.88
N ASP A 42 8.26 2.76 9.80
CA ASP A 42 7.58 3.87 9.16
C ASP A 42 6.19 3.46 8.65
N HIS A 43 6.13 2.30 8.02
CA HIS A 43 4.91 1.64 7.56
C HIS A 43 4.03 1.15 8.73
N SER A 44 4.65 0.61 9.79
CA SER A 44 3.91 0.20 11.00
C SER A 44 3.26 1.40 11.68
N PHE A 45 3.97 2.52 11.78
CA PHE A 45 3.46 3.76 12.35
C PHE A 45 2.32 4.31 11.51
N GLY A 46 2.50 4.39 10.18
CA GLY A 46 1.45 4.85 9.27
C GLY A 46 0.17 4.02 9.38
N LEU A 47 0.30 2.69 9.41
CA LEU A 47 -0.84 1.78 9.59
C LEU A 47 -1.52 1.96 10.95
N TRP A 48 -0.75 1.99 12.04
CA TRP A 48 -1.27 2.17 13.39
C TRP A 48 -2.02 3.51 13.51
N PHE A 49 -1.39 4.59 13.06
CA PHE A 49 -1.91 5.94 13.15
C PHE A 49 -3.20 6.11 12.35
N ILE A 50 -3.22 5.67 11.09
CA ILE A 50 -4.42 5.82 10.25
C ILE A 50 -5.57 4.93 10.76
N THR A 51 -5.25 3.76 11.33
CA THR A 51 -6.27 2.87 11.94
C THR A 51 -6.91 3.53 13.16
N GLN A 52 -6.11 4.12 14.05
CA GLN A 52 -6.59 4.88 15.21
C GLN A 52 -7.42 6.12 14.80
N TRP A 53 -7.07 6.72 13.66
CA TRP A 53 -7.76 7.87 13.12
C TRP A 53 -9.11 7.51 12.50
N LEU A 54 -9.14 6.46 11.68
CA LEU A 54 -10.34 6.01 10.95
C LEU A 54 -11.33 5.25 11.83
N LYS A 55 -10.83 4.53 12.84
CA LYS A 55 -11.64 3.69 13.77
C LYS A 55 -12.62 2.77 13.03
N PRO A 56 -12.12 1.86 12.18
CA PRO A 56 -12.98 0.98 11.40
C PRO A 56 -13.75 0.00 12.29
N ASP A 57 -14.97 -0.37 11.88
CA ASP A 57 -15.77 -1.41 12.55
C ASP A 57 -15.25 -2.83 12.26
N LEU A 58 -14.50 -2.99 11.17
CA LEU A 58 -13.89 -4.24 10.71
C LEU A 58 -12.59 -3.93 9.97
N MET A 59 -11.49 -4.59 10.35
CA MET A 59 -10.20 -4.47 9.68
C MET A 59 -9.97 -5.71 8.80
N ILE A 60 -9.64 -5.49 7.53
CA ILE A 60 -9.37 -6.57 6.57
C ILE A 60 -7.94 -6.43 6.07
N GLU A 61 -7.16 -7.49 6.26
CA GLU A 61 -5.77 -7.61 5.85
C GLU A 61 -5.64 -8.62 4.71
N SER A 62 -4.92 -8.25 3.65
CA SER A 62 -4.57 -9.16 2.55
C SER A 62 -3.06 -9.32 2.51
N GLY A 63 -2.58 -10.45 3.04
CA GLY A 63 -1.15 -10.75 3.21
C GLY A 63 -0.69 -10.59 4.66
N ALA A 64 -0.75 -11.68 5.44
CA ALA A 64 -0.36 -11.65 6.85
C ALA A 64 1.16 -11.84 7.08
N PHE A 65 1.82 -12.58 6.18
CA PHE A 65 3.20 -13.03 6.34
C PHE A 65 3.48 -13.63 7.74
N LYS A 66 4.38 -13.03 8.52
CA LYS A 66 4.71 -13.43 9.90
C LYS A 66 3.71 -12.89 10.95
N GLY A 67 2.71 -12.10 10.55
CA GLY A 67 1.68 -11.51 11.41
C GLY A 67 2.04 -10.16 12.03
N HIS A 68 3.09 -9.48 11.55
CA HIS A 68 3.52 -8.19 12.12
C HIS A 68 2.47 -7.09 11.92
N SER A 69 1.93 -6.95 10.71
CA SER A 69 0.85 -5.99 10.41
C SER A 69 -0.43 -6.33 11.19
N THR A 70 -0.76 -7.61 11.35
CA THR A 70 -1.87 -8.04 12.22
C THR A 70 -1.65 -7.60 13.67
N TRP A 71 -0.42 -7.73 14.19
CA TRP A 71 -0.07 -7.25 15.53
C TRP A 71 -0.23 -5.72 15.63
N VAL A 72 0.24 -4.96 14.63
CA VAL A 72 0.09 -3.50 14.57
C VAL A 72 -1.40 -3.10 14.61
N LEU A 73 -2.25 -3.74 13.80
CA LEU A 73 -3.70 -3.50 13.79
C LEU A 73 -4.33 -3.80 15.15
N ARG A 74 -3.91 -4.89 15.81
CA ARG A 74 -4.38 -5.23 17.16
C ARG A 74 -3.92 -4.21 18.21
N GLN A 75 -2.71 -3.65 18.10
CA GLN A 75 -2.26 -2.57 18.98
C GLN A 75 -3.00 -1.25 18.72
N ALA A 76 -3.42 -1.01 17.48
CA ALA A 76 -4.22 0.16 17.14
C ALA A 76 -5.64 0.03 17.72
N MET A 77 -6.32 -1.08 17.46
CA MET A 77 -7.72 -1.28 17.84
C MET A 77 -7.92 -2.66 18.52
N PRO A 78 -7.70 -2.78 19.85
CA PRO A 78 -7.65 -4.06 20.57
C PRO A 78 -8.89 -4.94 20.46
N GLU A 79 -10.08 -4.34 20.35
CA GLU A 79 -11.36 -5.08 20.32
C GLU A 79 -11.95 -5.22 18.92
N THR A 80 -11.37 -4.54 17.92
CA THR A 80 -11.93 -4.55 16.56
C THR A 80 -11.65 -5.89 15.88
N PRO A 81 -12.65 -6.52 15.23
CA PRO A 81 -12.44 -7.74 14.49
C PRO A 81 -11.43 -7.57 13.35
N ILE A 82 -10.58 -8.59 13.15
CA ILE A 82 -9.63 -8.65 12.04
C ILE A 82 -9.98 -9.88 11.19
N VAL A 83 -10.05 -9.68 9.88
CA VAL A 83 -10.10 -10.75 8.88
C VAL A 83 -8.83 -10.69 8.07
N SER A 84 -8.06 -11.78 8.06
CA SER A 84 -6.79 -11.84 7.33
C SER A 84 -6.85 -12.91 6.25
N LEU A 85 -6.61 -12.52 5.01
CA LEU A 85 -6.47 -13.40 3.85
C LEU A 85 -4.99 -13.59 3.59
N SER A 86 -4.48 -14.82 3.68
CA SER A 86 -3.06 -15.08 3.43
C SER A 86 -2.85 -16.50 2.93
N PRO A 87 -2.12 -16.73 1.82
CA PRO A 87 -1.86 -18.08 1.32
C PRO A 87 -1.26 -19.00 2.39
N ARG A 88 -0.44 -18.43 3.29
CA ARG A 88 0.20 -19.14 4.39
C ARG A 88 -0.19 -18.51 5.72
N HIS A 89 -0.64 -19.36 6.66
CA HIS A 89 -0.96 -18.94 8.02
C HIS A 89 0.30 -18.52 8.80
N PRO A 90 0.29 -17.42 9.58
CA PRO A 90 1.46 -16.93 10.32
C PRO A 90 2.10 -17.96 11.25
N GLU A 91 1.30 -18.85 11.85
CA GLU A 91 1.78 -19.97 12.69
C GLU A 91 2.84 -20.83 11.99
N LYS A 92 2.79 -20.95 10.65
CA LYS A 92 3.78 -21.73 9.88
C LYS A 92 5.19 -21.12 9.92
N TYR A 93 5.34 -19.89 10.39
CA TYR A 93 6.62 -19.20 10.57
C TYR A 93 7.19 -19.38 11.98
N LEU A 94 6.40 -19.77 12.98
CA LEU A 94 6.86 -20.01 14.37
C LEU A 94 7.99 -21.05 14.44
N LYS A 95 8.02 -22.01 13.51
CA LYS A 95 9.10 -23.01 13.40
C LYS A 95 10.43 -22.45 12.89
N LYS A 96 10.41 -21.28 12.23
CA LYS A 96 11.57 -20.66 11.58
C LYS A 96 12.05 -19.41 12.32
N GLY A 97 11.29 -18.93 13.29
CA GLY A 97 11.59 -17.70 14.02
C GLY A 97 10.33 -17.06 14.61
N PRO A 98 10.44 -15.82 15.12
CA PRO A 98 9.32 -15.13 15.72
C PRO A 98 8.23 -14.85 14.67
N ALA A 99 7.00 -15.11 15.06
CA ALA A 99 5.78 -14.78 14.33
C ALA A 99 4.69 -14.44 15.34
N TYR A 100 3.65 -13.76 14.88
CA TYR A 100 2.50 -13.38 15.68
C TYR A 100 1.24 -14.01 15.09
N VAL A 101 0.41 -14.59 15.95
CA VAL A 101 -0.90 -15.12 15.62
C VAL A 101 -1.88 -14.48 16.59
N ASP A 102 -2.84 -13.74 16.05
CA ASP A 102 -3.89 -13.13 16.86
C ASP A 102 -5.03 -14.13 17.07
N GLY A 103 -5.34 -14.45 18.32
CA GLY A 103 -6.39 -15.43 18.66
C GLY A 103 -7.80 -14.97 18.27
N ASN A 104 -8.01 -13.67 18.11
CA ASN A 104 -9.31 -13.07 17.74
C ASN A 104 -9.42 -12.76 16.24
N CYS A 105 -8.38 -13.05 15.46
CA CYS A 105 -8.35 -12.84 14.02
C CYS A 105 -8.95 -14.05 13.30
N THR A 106 -9.80 -13.79 12.32
CA THR A 106 -10.30 -14.83 11.41
C THR A 106 -9.36 -14.93 10.21
N TYR A 107 -8.61 -16.02 10.15
CA TYR A 107 -7.68 -16.29 9.06
C TYR A 107 -8.32 -17.17 7.98
N PHE A 108 -8.28 -16.70 6.73
CA PHE A 108 -8.49 -17.51 5.54
C PHE A 108 -7.13 -17.84 4.95
N ALA A 109 -6.60 -19.01 5.30
CA ALA A 109 -5.23 -19.39 4.97
C ALA A 109 -5.05 -20.89 4.70
N GLY A 110 -3.98 -21.25 3.98
CA GLY A 110 -3.68 -22.63 3.63
C GLY A 110 -4.81 -23.24 2.78
N LYS A 111 -5.40 -24.34 3.26
CA LYS A 111 -6.51 -25.01 2.55
C LYS A 111 -7.79 -24.16 2.49
N ASP A 112 -7.94 -23.23 3.42
CA ASP A 112 -9.11 -22.35 3.55
C ASP A 112 -8.82 -20.97 2.94
N PHE A 113 -7.68 -20.80 2.25
CA PHE A 113 -7.33 -19.56 1.58
C PHE A 113 -8.30 -19.28 0.42
N VAL A 114 -8.78 -18.04 0.36
CA VAL A 114 -9.57 -17.50 -0.74
C VAL A 114 -8.94 -16.18 -1.13
N ASP A 115 -8.72 -16.00 -2.43
CA ASP A 115 -8.22 -14.74 -2.97
C ASP A 115 -9.20 -13.59 -2.69
N PHE A 116 -8.69 -12.38 -2.44
CA PHE A 116 -9.49 -11.21 -2.10
C PHE A 116 -10.60 -10.94 -3.15
N GLY A 117 -10.29 -11.08 -4.44
CA GLY A 117 -11.23 -10.86 -5.53
C GLY A 117 -12.31 -11.93 -5.65
N SER A 118 -12.07 -13.12 -5.08
CA SER A 118 -13.00 -14.25 -5.08
C SER A 118 -13.78 -14.41 -3.78
N MET A 119 -13.51 -13.56 -2.79
CA MET A 119 -14.11 -13.67 -1.47
C MET A 119 -15.60 -13.34 -1.48
N GLY A 120 -16.40 -14.16 -0.79
CA GLY A 120 -17.83 -13.94 -0.60
C GLY A 120 -18.13 -12.82 0.40
N TRP A 121 -17.75 -11.57 0.06
CA TRP A 121 -17.77 -10.43 0.97
C TRP A 121 -19.12 -10.20 1.65
N GLY A 122 -20.24 -10.41 0.98
CA GLY A 122 -21.57 -10.30 1.60
C GLY A 122 -21.71 -11.15 2.87
N ARG A 123 -21.30 -12.43 2.82
CA ARG A 123 -21.34 -13.32 3.98
C ARG A 123 -20.37 -12.91 5.09
N VAL A 124 -19.20 -12.39 4.72
CA VAL A 124 -18.21 -11.90 5.68
C VAL A 124 -18.75 -10.68 6.40
N MET A 125 -19.24 -9.69 5.66
CA MET A 125 -19.80 -8.46 6.22
C MET A 125 -21.02 -8.74 7.11
N ASP A 126 -21.89 -9.67 6.69
CA ASP A 126 -23.05 -10.10 7.49
C ASP A 126 -22.62 -10.73 8.83
N LYS A 127 -21.60 -11.60 8.83
CA LYS A 127 -21.04 -12.23 10.04
C LYS A 127 -20.60 -11.18 11.07
N TYR A 128 -20.01 -10.07 10.62
CA TYR A 128 -19.55 -8.97 11.46
C TYR A 128 -20.59 -7.85 11.62
N ARG A 129 -21.84 -8.06 11.16
CA ARG A 129 -22.95 -7.11 11.27
C ARG A 129 -22.67 -5.75 10.63
N ILE A 130 -21.86 -5.71 9.58
CA ILE A 130 -21.59 -4.51 8.80
C ILE A 130 -22.75 -4.29 7.81
N LYS A 131 -23.67 -3.39 8.16
CA LYS A 131 -24.92 -3.15 7.41
C LYS A 131 -24.82 -2.03 6.37
N ASP A 132 -23.86 -1.14 6.49
CA ASP A 132 -23.75 0.08 5.69
C ASP A 132 -22.70 -0.08 4.57
N LEU A 133 -23.10 -0.77 3.51
CA LEU A 133 -22.31 -0.88 2.27
C LEU A 133 -22.57 0.38 1.42
N ASN A 134 -22.09 1.54 1.88
CA ASN A 134 -22.30 2.82 1.20
C ASN A 134 -21.32 3.02 0.03
N ARG A 135 -21.84 3.40 -1.14
CA ARG A 135 -21.20 3.33 -2.47
C ARG A 135 -20.07 4.33 -2.75
N GLN A 136 -18.85 4.03 -2.33
CA GLN A 136 -17.58 4.18 -3.10
C GLN A 136 -16.46 3.44 -2.34
N ALA A 137 -15.71 2.42 -2.81
CA ALA A 137 -15.37 1.83 -4.12
C ALA A 137 -16.15 0.53 -4.49
N LEU A 138 -17.44 0.64 -4.84
CA LEU A 138 -18.43 -0.36 -4.43
C LEU A 138 -18.90 -1.44 -5.41
N LYS A 139 -18.60 -2.68 -5.01
CA LYS A 139 -19.60 -3.76 -4.86
C LYS A 139 -19.64 -4.41 -3.47
N THR A 140 -18.72 -4.06 -2.57
CA THR A 140 -18.48 -4.79 -1.31
C THR A 140 -18.43 -3.92 -0.04
N GLY A 141 -18.58 -2.59 -0.15
CA GLY A 141 -18.79 -1.68 0.98
C GLY A 141 -17.58 -1.16 1.75
N PHE A 142 -16.36 -1.29 1.21
CA PHE A 142 -15.16 -0.72 1.83
C PHE A 142 -15.11 0.81 1.72
N LYS A 143 -14.99 1.50 2.87
CA LYS A 143 -14.89 2.97 2.95
C LYS A 143 -13.47 3.50 2.76
N HIS A 144 -12.46 2.72 3.18
CA HIS A 144 -11.06 3.13 3.17
C HIS A 144 -10.19 1.98 2.67
N LEU A 145 -9.22 2.31 1.82
CA LEU A 145 -8.21 1.39 1.32
C LEU A 145 -6.83 1.94 1.68
N VAL A 146 -6.01 1.11 2.32
CA VAL A 146 -4.62 1.44 2.67
C VAL A 146 -3.73 0.45 1.94
N PHE A 147 -2.79 0.96 1.14
CA PHE A 147 -1.88 0.15 0.36
C PHE A 147 -0.50 0.17 0.99
N GLU A 148 -0.08 -0.97 1.52
CA GLU A 148 1.30 -1.27 1.85
C GLU A 148 2.08 -1.73 0.61
N ASP A 149 3.41 -1.68 0.68
CA ASP A 149 4.30 -1.97 -0.45
C ASP A 149 3.99 -1.14 -1.72
N ASN A 150 3.63 0.13 -1.53
CA ASN A 150 3.33 1.05 -2.61
C ASN A 150 4.63 1.62 -3.26
N TYR A 151 5.40 0.74 -3.89
CA TYR A 151 6.76 1.00 -4.38
C TYR A 151 6.88 2.22 -5.29
N ASP A 152 8.05 2.85 -5.25
CA ASP A 152 8.42 3.84 -6.25
C ASP A 152 8.48 3.22 -7.64
N THR A 153 8.30 4.05 -8.66
CA THR A 153 8.37 3.64 -10.06
C THR A 153 9.70 2.93 -10.35
N GLY A 154 9.66 1.78 -11.05
CA GLY A 154 10.83 0.99 -11.43
C GLY A 154 11.35 0.01 -10.37
N THR A 155 10.74 -0.05 -9.19
CA THR A 155 11.25 -0.84 -8.05
C THR A 155 10.23 -1.80 -7.49
N GLY A 156 10.63 -2.63 -6.53
CA GLY A 156 9.73 -3.54 -5.83
C GLY A 156 9.58 -4.91 -6.46
N ASP A 157 8.78 -5.74 -5.80
CA ASP A 157 8.57 -7.15 -6.14
C ASP A 157 7.20 -7.43 -6.77
N HIS A 158 6.33 -6.43 -6.86
CA HIS A 158 5.05 -6.50 -7.57
C HIS A 158 4.67 -5.16 -8.19
N TYR A 159 3.69 -5.20 -9.09
CA TYR A 159 3.20 -4.02 -9.80
C TYR A 159 2.24 -3.21 -8.91
N SER A 160 2.75 -2.14 -8.31
CA SER A 160 2.06 -1.38 -7.25
C SER A 160 1.09 -0.31 -7.79
N PHE A 161 0.17 0.15 -6.95
CA PHE A 161 -0.76 1.24 -7.31
C PHE A 161 -0.04 2.53 -7.70
N ARG A 162 1.05 2.89 -7.01
CA ARG A 162 1.87 4.06 -7.34
C ARG A 162 2.50 3.94 -8.72
N GLN A 163 2.92 2.74 -9.12
CA GLN A 163 3.42 2.49 -10.46
C GLN A 163 2.32 2.61 -11.50
N ILE A 164 1.14 2.04 -11.24
CA ILE A 164 -0.02 2.11 -12.13
C ILE A 164 -0.46 3.57 -12.34
N CYS A 165 -0.63 4.32 -11.25
CA CYS A 165 -1.09 5.72 -11.28
C CYS A 165 0.00 6.74 -11.67
N GLY A 166 1.25 6.32 -11.77
CA GLY A 166 2.36 7.16 -12.25
C GLY A 166 2.20 7.63 -13.71
N SER A 167 1.25 7.04 -14.44
CA SER A 167 1.02 7.16 -15.89
C SER A 167 0.55 8.53 -16.41
N THR A 168 0.34 9.54 -15.55
CA THR A 168 -0.25 10.84 -15.97
C THR A 168 0.71 11.70 -16.81
N THR A 169 0.92 11.29 -18.06
CA THR A 169 1.16 12.18 -19.19
C THR A 169 -0.20 12.64 -19.72
N TRP A 170 -0.88 13.46 -18.92
CA TRP A 170 -2.10 14.14 -19.37
C TRP A 170 -1.74 15.15 -20.49
N ARG A 171 -2.25 14.93 -21.71
CA ARG A 171 -2.17 15.87 -22.85
C ARG A 171 -3.41 16.78 -22.98
N GLY A 172 -4.11 17.08 -21.89
CA GLY A 172 -5.20 18.07 -21.92
C GLY A 172 -4.72 19.50 -21.61
N PRO A 173 -5.61 20.50 -21.72
CA PRO A 173 -5.25 21.92 -21.67
C PRO A 173 -4.60 22.33 -20.34
N ALA A 174 -3.60 23.21 -20.45
CA ALA A 174 -2.69 23.64 -19.38
C ALA A 174 -3.37 24.26 -18.14
N SER A 175 -4.62 24.71 -18.25
CA SER A 175 -5.39 25.31 -17.15
C SER A 175 -5.78 24.32 -16.05
N VAL A 176 -5.95 23.03 -16.37
CA VAL A 176 -6.24 21.97 -15.38
C VAL A 176 -4.96 21.47 -14.70
N ARG A 177 -3.81 21.58 -15.39
CA ARG A 177 -2.47 21.21 -14.92
C ARG A 177 -2.10 21.91 -13.59
N ALA A 178 -2.55 23.14 -13.40
CA ALA A 178 -2.19 23.96 -12.24
C ALA A 178 -2.85 23.52 -10.92
N ARG A 179 -3.97 22.77 -10.95
CA ARG A 179 -4.66 22.34 -9.73
C ARG A 179 -4.14 21.01 -9.16
N ILE A 180 -3.73 20.08 -10.01
CA ILE A 180 -3.29 18.74 -9.60
C ILE A 180 -1.78 18.70 -9.33
N LEU A 181 -0.96 19.38 -10.14
CA LEU A 181 0.51 19.28 -10.06
C LEU A 181 1.19 20.26 -9.10
N ARG A 182 0.47 21.25 -8.53
CA ARG A 182 1.04 22.14 -7.51
C ARG A 182 1.06 21.54 -6.10
N LYS A 183 0.29 20.47 -5.83
CA LYS A 183 0.18 19.88 -4.49
C LYS A 183 0.94 18.56 -4.30
N ASN A 184 1.13 17.76 -5.35
CA ASN A 184 1.75 16.44 -5.23
C ASN A 184 3.03 16.39 -6.09
N GLY A 185 4.16 16.20 -5.42
CA GLY A 185 5.50 16.33 -6.00
C GLY A 185 5.76 15.53 -7.28
N VAL A 186 6.69 16.06 -8.09
CA VAL A 186 7.05 15.63 -9.45
C VAL A 186 7.84 14.29 -9.50
N GLY A 187 8.24 13.74 -8.35
CA GLY A 187 9.18 12.61 -8.31
C GLY A 187 8.51 11.24 -8.41
N GLY A 188 8.27 10.79 -9.64
CA GLY A 188 7.70 9.48 -9.94
C GLY A 188 7.97 9.06 -11.38
N GLY A 189 9.25 8.84 -11.72
CA GLY A 189 9.73 8.08 -12.88
C GLY A 189 8.87 8.16 -14.13
N ARG A 190 8.88 9.29 -14.84
CA ARG A 190 8.05 9.48 -16.07
C ARG A 190 8.86 9.56 -17.36
N SER A 191 10.16 9.40 -17.24
CA SER A 191 11.14 9.67 -18.29
C SER A 191 12.37 8.80 -18.05
N CYS A 192 13.00 8.38 -19.14
CA CYS A 192 14.26 7.64 -19.13
C CYS A 192 15.45 8.46 -19.64
N PHE A 193 15.28 9.78 -19.81
CA PHE A 193 16.35 10.65 -20.28
C PHE A 193 17.35 10.94 -19.15
N GLY A 194 18.63 10.59 -19.37
CA GLY A 194 19.69 10.73 -18.37
C GLY A 194 20.02 12.16 -17.94
N PHE A 195 19.67 13.16 -18.76
CA PHE A 195 19.86 14.59 -18.46
C PHE A 195 18.57 15.29 -18.03
N SER A 196 17.52 14.55 -17.67
CA SER A 196 16.25 15.12 -17.21
C SER A 196 16.29 15.56 -15.74
N ASP A 197 15.35 16.43 -15.36
CA ASP A 197 15.11 16.80 -13.95
C ASP A 197 14.87 15.56 -13.07
N GLU A 198 14.20 14.52 -13.60
CA GLU A 198 13.96 13.26 -12.89
C GLU A 198 15.28 12.53 -12.58
N ALA A 199 16.18 12.43 -13.57
CA ALA A 199 17.50 11.82 -13.37
C ALA A 199 18.31 12.60 -12.31
N TRP A 200 18.25 13.93 -12.34
CA TRP A 200 18.93 14.77 -11.34
C TRP A 200 18.34 14.62 -9.93
N ILE A 201 17.00 14.60 -9.79
CA ILE A 201 16.32 14.38 -8.52
C ILE A 201 16.68 13.01 -7.94
N ARG A 202 16.69 11.97 -8.76
CA ARG A 202 17.04 10.60 -8.35
C ARG A 202 18.49 10.48 -7.93
N PHE A 203 19.41 11.09 -8.68
CA PHE A 203 20.81 11.19 -8.29
C PHE A 203 20.97 11.83 -6.90
N ARG A 204 20.20 12.87 -6.60
CA ARG A 204 20.20 13.47 -5.25
C ARG A 204 19.62 12.52 -4.19
N ARG A 205 18.52 11.83 -4.48
CA ARG A 205 17.88 10.88 -3.55
C ARG A 205 18.81 9.71 -3.18
N LYS A 206 19.53 9.16 -4.16
CA LYS A 206 20.47 8.04 -3.97
C LYS A 206 21.58 8.33 -2.96
N LYS A 207 21.91 9.61 -2.73
CA LYS A 207 22.87 10.03 -1.70
C LYS A 207 22.36 9.89 -0.26
N PHE A 208 21.04 9.86 -0.06
CA PHE A 208 20.41 9.86 1.27
C PHE A 208 19.54 8.64 1.54
N TRP A 209 19.11 7.93 0.49
CA TRP A 209 18.26 6.75 0.60
C TRP A 209 18.86 5.60 -0.19
N GLU A 210 19.42 4.61 0.50
CA GLU A 210 20.12 3.46 -0.08
C GLU A 210 19.26 2.68 -1.10
N LYS A 211 17.95 2.63 -0.87
CA LYS A 211 17.00 1.95 -1.77
C LYS A 211 16.54 2.81 -2.95
N ALA A 212 16.96 4.06 -3.03
CA ALA A 212 16.60 4.92 -4.16
C ALA A 212 17.33 4.45 -5.42
N VAL A 213 16.58 4.32 -6.51
CA VAL A 213 17.13 3.96 -7.81
C VAL A 213 17.44 5.18 -8.67
N ASP A 214 18.54 5.12 -9.42
CA ASP A 214 18.88 6.08 -10.47
C ASP A 214 18.12 5.81 -11.78
N ILE A 215 18.43 6.58 -12.82
CA ILE A 215 17.73 6.52 -14.10
C ILE A 215 18.10 5.25 -14.87
N GLU A 216 19.34 4.77 -14.72
CA GLU A 216 19.85 3.54 -15.32
C GLU A 216 19.20 2.29 -14.72
N GLU A 217 18.97 2.30 -13.41
CA GLU A 217 18.28 1.24 -12.68
C GLU A 217 16.76 1.25 -12.94
N LEU A 218 16.17 2.44 -13.05
CA LEU A 218 14.73 2.65 -13.32
C LEU A 218 14.31 2.11 -14.69
N CYS A 219 15.14 2.32 -15.71
CA CYS A 219 14.71 2.20 -17.11
C CYS A 219 15.02 0.84 -17.73
N GLY A 220 14.00 0.29 -18.39
CA GLY A 220 14.07 -0.93 -19.17
C GLY A 220 14.34 -0.72 -20.66
N PRO A 221 14.40 -1.81 -21.44
CA PRO A 221 14.44 -1.75 -22.90
C PRO A 221 13.31 -0.89 -23.47
N GLY A 222 13.61 -0.09 -24.50
CA GLY A 222 12.63 0.81 -25.12
C GLY A 222 12.16 1.93 -24.21
N GLU A 223 13.01 2.38 -23.28
CA GLU A 223 12.73 3.47 -22.32
C GLU A 223 11.52 3.16 -21.41
N ALA A 224 11.30 1.88 -21.14
CA ALA A 224 10.19 1.43 -20.32
C ALA A 224 10.45 1.73 -18.83
N TRP A 225 9.81 2.79 -18.34
CA TRP A 225 9.85 3.19 -16.93
C TRP A 225 8.69 2.61 -16.11
N TRP A 226 7.62 2.13 -16.75
CA TRP A 226 6.43 1.59 -16.06
C TRP A 226 6.68 0.21 -15.45
N GLY A 227 5.91 -0.11 -14.40
CA GLY A 227 6.12 -1.31 -13.60
C GLY A 227 7.56 -1.36 -13.07
N VAL A 228 8.22 -2.51 -13.26
CA VAL A 228 9.66 -2.67 -13.06
C VAL A 228 10.31 -2.86 -14.42
N ARG A 229 10.83 -1.76 -15.01
CA ARG A 229 11.54 -1.79 -16.30
C ARG A 229 10.70 -2.37 -17.45
N GLY A 230 9.40 -2.06 -17.47
CA GLY A 230 8.44 -2.58 -18.46
C GLY A 230 7.84 -3.94 -18.12
N GLN A 231 8.06 -4.46 -16.91
CA GLN A 231 7.53 -5.75 -16.48
C GLN A 231 6.57 -5.62 -15.29
N MET A 232 5.50 -6.42 -15.33
CA MET A 232 4.68 -6.80 -14.19
C MET A 232 5.39 -7.91 -13.46
N ARG A 233 5.60 -7.75 -12.16
CA ARG A 233 5.94 -8.89 -11.32
C ARG A 233 4.64 -9.37 -10.69
N ASP A 234 4.25 -10.61 -11.01
CA ASP A 234 3.04 -11.24 -10.46
C ASP A 234 3.39 -12.12 -9.26
N ASN A 235 2.53 -12.09 -8.26
CA ASN A 235 2.87 -12.38 -6.89
C ASN A 235 2.33 -13.74 -6.47
N PHE A 236 2.93 -14.82 -6.98
CA PHE A 236 3.01 -16.13 -6.30
C PHE A 236 4.17 -16.98 -6.83
N ASN A 237 4.49 -16.86 -8.12
CA ASN A 237 5.55 -17.60 -8.79
C ASN A 237 6.81 -16.75 -9.08
N HIS A 238 6.82 -15.48 -8.65
CA HIS A 238 7.88 -14.51 -8.95
C HIS A 238 8.19 -14.41 -10.45
N SER A 239 7.17 -14.58 -11.30
CA SER A 239 7.33 -14.44 -12.75
C SER A 239 7.26 -12.98 -13.18
N ASN A 240 8.07 -12.65 -14.17
CA ASN A 240 8.05 -11.36 -14.81
C ASN A 240 7.25 -11.46 -16.11
N LYS A 241 6.14 -10.72 -16.21
CA LYS A 241 5.35 -10.58 -17.43
C LYS A 241 5.66 -9.23 -18.05
N ALA A 242 6.08 -9.20 -19.32
CA ALA A 242 6.21 -7.92 -20.03
C ALA A 242 4.85 -7.22 -20.13
N ILE A 243 4.83 -5.91 -19.88
CA ILE A 243 3.65 -5.05 -20.04
C ILE A 243 3.95 -4.07 -21.16
N ALA A 244 3.09 -4.01 -22.17
CA ALA A 244 3.17 -2.95 -23.18
C ALA A 244 2.73 -1.60 -22.59
N TYR A 245 3.23 -0.48 -23.13
CA TYR A 245 2.79 0.85 -22.69
C TYR A 245 1.26 1.03 -22.76
N SER A 246 0.60 0.47 -23.78
CA SER A 246 -0.86 0.48 -23.92
C SER A 246 -1.57 -0.27 -22.80
N GLU A 247 -1.05 -1.45 -22.39
CA GLU A 247 -1.59 -2.25 -21.29
C GLU A 247 -1.39 -1.52 -19.95
N HIS A 248 -0.22 -0.90 -19.72
CA HIS A 248 0.02 -0.05 -18.56
C HIS A 248 -1.01 1.09 -18.47
N LEU A 249 -1.28 1.80 -19.57
CA LEU A 249 -2.27 2.87 -19.63
C LEU A 249 -3.70 2.36 -19.38
N GLN A 250 -4.06 1.19 -19.92
CA GLN A 250 -5.35 0.55 -19.66
C GLN A 250 -5.53 0.22 -18.18
N ASN A 251 -4.49 -0.33 -17.53
CA ASN A 251 -4.50 -0.62 -16.11
C ASN A 251 -4.69 0.65 -15.27
N SER A 252 -4.02 1.75 -15.65
CA SER A 252 -4.20 3.06 -14.97
C SER A 252 -5.63 3.57 -15.07
N ARG A 253 -6.21 3.56 -16.28
CA ARG A 253 -7.60 3.99 -16.50
C ARG A 253 -8.61 3.12 -15.77
N PHE A 254 -8.34 1.82 -15.69
CA PHE A 254 -9.18 0.90 -14.92
C PHE A 254 -9.16 1.28 -13.43
N VAL A 255 -7.97 1.48 -12.85
CA VAL A 255 -7.84 1.91 -11.45
C VAL A 255 -8.53 3.25 -11.20
N GLU A 256 -8.33 4.26 -12.06
CA GLU A 256 -9.03 5.54 -11.98
C GLU A 256 -10.55 5.35 -11.99
N SER A 257 -11.07 4.50 -12.89
CA SER A 257 -12.51 4.22 -12.99
C SER A 257 -13.09 3.51 -11.77
N VAL A 258 -12.28 2.71 -11.05
CA VAL A 258 -12.70 2.00 -9.84
C VAL A 258 -12.65 2.89 -8.61
N LEU A 259 -11.69 3.81 -8.56
CA LEU A 259 -11.47 4.72 -7.44
C LEU A 259 -12.25 6.03 -7.54
N ASP A 260 -12.96 6.28 -8.64
CA ASP A 260 -13.71 7.53 -8.90
C ASP A 260 -12.80 8.78 -8.80
N LEU A 261 -11.55 8.64 -9.29
CA LEU A 261 -10.50 9.68 -9.29
C LEU A 261 -10.49 10.51 -10.58
#